data_AF-A0A1B6CJI5-F1
#
_entry.id   AF-A0A1B6CJI5-F1
#
_cell.length_a   1.000
_cell.length_b   1.000
_cell.length_c   1.000
_cell.angle_alpha   90.00
_cell.angle_beta   90.00
_cell.angle_gamma   90.00
#
_symmetry.space_group_name_H-M   'P 1'
#
loop_
_entity.id
_entity.type
_entity.pdbx_description
1 polymer ?
#
loop_
_entity_poly.entity_id
_entity_poly.type
_entity_poly.pdbx_seq_one_letter_code
_entity_poly.pdbx_strand_id
1 'polypeptide(L)'
;SRYEMACQSSGSRPPAVITWSKGGDLITKDVRQVTSLDGNVTTSTVTITPAPEDTGLSLSCRAINPSMEDAVIEDSWTLNVHYAPIVKVEIVGNKNASIVEGVDVRMLCKVKANPRIKNISWIFNFVRLGPHDE
;
A
#
# COMPACT_ATOMS: atom_id res chain seq x y z
N SER A 1 6.18 -7.86 -4.71
CA SER A 1 5.45 -9.14 -4.88
C SER A 1 4.09 -8.88 -5.50
N ARG A 2 3.59 -9.78 -6.35
CA ARG A 2 2.22 -9.74 -6.89
C ARG A 2 1.30 -10.56 -5.98
N TYR A 3 0.08 -10.08 -5.76
CA TYR A 3 -0.94 -10.75 -4.93
C TYR A 3 -2.23 -10.89 -5.71
N GLU A 4 -2.87 -12.05 -5.61
CA GLU A 4 -4.15 -12.34 -6.23
C GLU A 4 -5.26 -12.28 -5.19
N MET A 5 -6.29 -11.47 -5.46
CA MET A 5 -7.43 -11.24 -4.57
C MET A 5 -8.70 -11.66 -5.29
N ALA A 6 -9.57 -12.41 -4.63
CA ALA A 6 -10.82 -12.89 -5.19
C ALA A 6 -12.01 -12.34 -4.40
N CYS A 7 -13.05 -11.94 -5.13
CA CYS A 7 -14.32 -11.49 -4.61
C CYS A 7 -15.44 -12.28 -5.28
N GLN A 8 -16.42 -12.71 -4.50
CA GLN A 8 -17.50 -13.57 -4.96
C GLN A 8 -18.85 -12.97 -4.60
N SER A 9 -19.76 -12.94 -5.57
CA SER A 9 -21.17 -12.58 -5.41
C SER A 9 -22.04 -13.77 -5.80
N SER A 10 -23.17 -13.96 -5.13
CA SER A 10 -24.13 -15.02 -5.44
C SER A 10 -25.57 -14.48 -5.49
N GLY A 11 -26.45 -15.14 -6.25
CA GLY A 11 -27.88 -14.85 -6.30
C GLY A 11 -28.33 -13.69 -7.20
N SER A 12 -27.43 -13.06 -7.95
CA SER A 12 -27.79 -11.98 -8.88
C SER A 12 -28.38 -12.52 -10.18
N ARG A 13 -29.48 -11.93 -10.66
CA ARG A 13 -30.07 -12.21 -11.98
C ARG A 13 -30.37 -10.89 -12.70
N PRO A 14 -29.75 -10.60 -13.87
CA PRO A 14 -28.62 -11.32 -14.48
C PRO A 14 -27.36 -11.35 -13.58
N PRO A 15 -26.34 -12.17 -13.91
CA PRO A 15 -25.12 -12.27 -13.12
C PRO A 15 -24.50 -10.89 -12.84
N ALA A 16 -23.97 -10.70 -11.63
CA ALA A 16 -23.44 -9.41 -11.20
C ALA A 16 -22.17 -9.04 -11.99
N VAL A 17 -21.96 -7.74 -12.19
CA VAL A 17 -20.69 -7.20 -12.65
C VAL A 17 -19.91 -6.74 -11.43
N ILE A 18 -18.71 -7.30 -11.23
CA ILE A 18 -17.85 -6.98 -10.10
C ILE A 18 -16.71 -6.07 -10.58
N THR A 19 -16.64 -4.88 -10.01
CA THR A 19 -15.58 -3.90 -10.25
C THR A 19 -14.65 -3.80 -9.04
N TRP A 20 -13.41 -3.41 -9.27
CA TRP A 20 -12.38 -3.29 -8.22
C TRP A 20 -11.88 -1.85 -8.12
N SER A 21 -11.61 -1.39 -6.91
CA SER A 21 -10.96 -0.10 -6.66
C SER A 21 -9.92 -0.19 -5.54
N LYS A 22 -8.83 0.56 -5.64
CA LYS A 22 -7.82 0.71 -4.58
C LYS A 22 -7.70 2.18 -4.19
N GLY A 23 -7.99 2.51 -2.93
CA GLY A 23 -7.96 3.89 -2.44
C GLY A 23 -8.99 4.80 -3.13
N GLY A 24 -10.06 4.23 -3.70
CA GLY A 24 -11.04 4.96 -4.51
C GLY A 24 -10.76 4.93 -6.01
N ASP A 25 -9.53 4.62 -6.44
CA ASP A 25 -9.17 4.55 -7.86
C ASP A 25 -9.57 3.21 -8.47
N LEU A 26 -10.27 3.25 -9.61
CA LEU A 26 -10.73 2.05 -10.31
C LEU A 26 -9.55 1.24 -10.88
N ILE A 27 -9.57 -0.08 -10.67
CA ILE A 27 -8.61 -1.01 -11.26
C ILE A 27 -9.27 -1.68 -12.47
N THR A 28 -8.66 -1.51 -13.65
CA THR A 28 -9.15 -2.11 -14.91
C THR A 28 -8.18 -3.12 -15.51
N LYS A 29 -6.95 -3.21 -14.99
CA LYS A 29 -5.90 -4.12 -15.45
C LYS A 29 -5.80 -5.35 -14.56
N ASP A 30 -5.38 -6.47 -15.14
CA ASP A 30 -5.16 -7.74 -14.42
C ASP A 30 -6.39 -8.20 -13.61
N VAL A 31 -7.61 -7.87 -14.11
CA VAL A 31 -8.90 -8.30 -13.57
C VAL A 31 -9.47 -9.40 -14.46
N ARG A 32 -9.97 -10.48 -13.87
CA ARG A 32 -10.65 -11.57 -14.54
C ARG A 32 -11.95 -11.89 -13.81
N GLN A 33 -13.06 -11.96 -14.55
CA GLN A 33 -14.34 -12.36 -14.00
C GLN A 33 -14.85 -13.65 -14.66
N VAL A 34 -15.41 -14.54 -13.84
CA VAL A 34 -16.05 -15.78 -14.28
C VAL A 34 -17.38 -15.93 -13.57
N THR A 35 -18.40 -16.34 -14.32
CA THR A 35 -19.69 -16.74 -13.76
C THR A 35 -19.81 -18.26 -13.82
N SER A 36 -20.38 -18.88 -12.79
CA SER A 36 -20.68 -20.30 -12.74
C SER A 36 -21.64 -20.73 -13.86
N LEU A 37 -21.61 -22.01 -14.22
CA LEU A 37 -22.42 -22.57 -15.31
C LEU A 37 -23.94 -22.39 -15.08
N ASP A 38 -24.37 -22.42 -13.82
CA ASP A 38 -25.77 -22.20 -13.42
C ASP A 38 -26.15 -20.71 -13.33
N GLY A 39 -25.20 -19.80 -13.57
CA GLY A 39 -25.38 -18.35 -13.50
C GLY A 39 -25.52 -17.80 -12.08
N ASN A 40 -25.43 -18.63 -11.04
CA ASN A 40 -25.74 -18.24 -9.67
C ASN A 40 -24.61 -17.48 -8.98
N VAL A 41 -23.36 -17.77 -9.33
CA VAL A 41 -22.18 -17.24 -8.65
C VAL A 41 -21.28 -16.53 -9.66
N THR A 42 -20.93 -15.29 -9.36
CA THR A 42 -19.90 -14.54 -10.10
C THR A 42 -18.69 -14.34 -9.22
N THR A 43 -17.53 -14.77 -9.69
CA THR A 43 -16.24 -14.58 -9.02
C THR A 43 -15.36 -13.68 -9.87
N SER A 44 -14.84 -12.62 -9.28
CA SER A 44 -13.89 -11.71 -9.90
C SER A 44 -12.57 -11.78 -9.14
N THR A 45 -11.47 -11.82 -9.89
CA THR A 45 -10.12 -11.95 -9.37
C THR A 45 -9.29 -10.79 -9.90
N VAL A 46 -8.60 -10.07 -9.02
CA VAL A 46 -7.65 -9.00 -9.39
C VAL A 46 -6.25 -9.35 -8.92
N THR A 47 -5.26 -9.09 -9.77
CA THR A 47 -3.84 -9.13 -9.35
C THR A 47 -3.35 -7.71 -9.06
N ILE A 48 -2.83 -7.50 -7.85
CA ILE A 48 -2.25 -6.21 -7.43
C ILE A 48 -0.77 -6.35 -7.09
N THR A 49 -0.04 -5.25 -7.25
CA THR A 49 1.32 -5.09 -6.74
C THR A 49 1.32 -3.93 -5.74
N PRO A 50 1.10 -4.19 -4.44
CA PRO A 50 1.02 -3.15 -3.44
C PRO A 50 2.36 -2.43 -3.26
N ALA A 51 2.30 -1.12 -3.07
CA ALA A 51 3.43 -0.26 -2.72
C ALA A 51 3.35 0.17 -1.23
N PRO A 52 4.45 0.60 -0.61
CA PRO A 52 4.46 1.07 0.79
C PRO A 52 3.38 2.14 1.09
N GLU A 53 3.18 3.06 0.16
CA GLU A 53 2.17 4.12 0.20
C GLU A 53 0.72 3.61 0.16
N ASP A 54 0.48 2.37 -0.28
CA ASP A 54 -0.86 1.76 -0.26
C ASP A 54 -1.30 1.31 1.14
N THR A 55 -0.41 1.35 2.14
CA THR A 55 -0.74 0.95 3.51
C THR A 55 -1.86 1.82 4.06
N GLY A 56 -2.93 1.18 4.53
CA GLY A 56 -4.12 1.85 5.05
C GLY A 56 -5.16 2.20 3.97
N LEU A 57 -4.84 2.06 2.68
CA LEU A 57 -5.83 2.17 1.62
C LEU A 57 -6.77 0.96 1.64
N SER A 58 -8.00 1.17 1.17
CA SER A 58 -8.98 0.11 0.95
C SER A 58 -8.84 -0.48 -0.44
N LEU A 59 -8.75 -1.80 -0.54
CA LEU A 59 -9.04 -2.54 -1.77
C LEU A 59 -10.49 -3.00 -1.69
N SER A 60 -11.35 -2.53 -2.59
CA SER A 60 -12.79 -2.77 -2.54
C SER A 60 -13.24 -3.48 -3.81
N CYS A 61 -14.17 -4.43 -3.66
CA CYS A 61 -14.90 -5.03 -4.77
C CYS A 61 -16.38 -4.64 -4.69
N ARG A 62 -16.95 -4.17 -5.80
CA ARG A 62 -18.35 -3.73 -5.91
C ARG A 62 -19.09 -4.59 -6.90
N ALA A 63 -20.09 -5.33 -6.42
CA ALA A 63 -20.98 -6.15 -7.23
C ALA A 63 -22.26 -5.37 -7.57
N ILE A 64 -22.57 -5.27 -8.86
CA ILE A 64 -23.72 -4.53 -9.39
C ILE A 64 -24.56 -5.47 -10.22
N ASN A 65 -25.88 -5.48 -10.01
CA ASN A 65 -26.81 -6.16 -10.91
C ASN A 65 -27.08 -5.24 -12.12
N PRO A 66 -26.78 -5.66 -13.36
CA PRO A 66 -26.99 -4.84 -14.56
C PRO A 66 -28.42 -4.36 -14.81
N SER A 67 -29.42 -5.04 -14.24
CA SER A 67 -30.83 -4.66 -14.35
C SER A 67 -31.32 -3.79 -13.19
N MET A 68 -30.48 -3.57 -12.17
CA MET A 68 -30.77 -2.75 -10.99
C MET A 68 -29.49 -2.01 -10.59
N GLU A 69 -29.20 -0.90 -11.29
CA GLU A 69 -27.96 -0.14 -11.07
C GLU A 69 -27.82 0.39 -9.63
N ASP A 70 -28.94 0.66 -8.95
CA ASP A 70 -28.96 1.11 -7.55
C ASP A 70 -28.65 -0.02 -6.55
N ALA A 71 -28.74 -1.28 -6.96
CA ALA A 71 -28.48 -2.45 -6.12
C ALA A 71 -26.98 -2.80 -6.14
N VAL A 72 -26.21 -2.06 -5.33
CA VAL A 72 -24.76 -2.28 -5.17
C VAL A 72 -24.45 -2.91 -3.83
N ILE A 73 -23.66 -3.98 -3.86
CA ILE A 73 -23.06 -4.59 -2.66
C ILE A 73 -21.54 -4.43 -2.77
N GLU A 74 -20.90 -4.06 -1.68
CA GLU A 74 -19.46 -3.81 -1.62
C GLU A 74 -18.84 -4.54 -0.44
N ASP A 75 -17.65 -5.11 -0.67
CA ASP A 75 -16.77 -5.63 0.39
C ASP A 75 -15.36 -5.06 0.21
N SER A 76 -14.61 -4.96 1.30
CA SER A 76 -13.36 -4.19 1.35
C SER A 76 -12.31 -4.78 2.28
N TRP A 77 -11.06 -4.75 1.82
CA TRP A 77 -9.86 -5.08 2.61
C TRP A 77 -9.02 -3.84 2.87
N THR A 78 -8.69 -3.58 4.14
CA THR A 78 -7.67 -2.57 4.48
C THR A 78 -6.27 -3.16 4.28
N LEU A 79 -5.48 -2.56 3.38
CA LEU A 79 -4.16 -3.07 3.04
C LEU A 79 -3.14 -2.80 4.15
N ASN A 80 -2.51 -3.86 4.65
CA ASN A 80 -1.34 -3.77 5.54
C ASN A 80 -0.09 -4.22 4.80
N VAL A 81 0.57 -3.29 4.11
CA VAL A 81 1.72 -3.63 3.24
C VAL A 81 3.00 -3.68 4.05
N HIS A 82 3.66 -4.84 4.06
CA HIS A 82 4.97 -5.01 4.70
C HIS A 82 6.08 -4.71 3.70
N TYR A 83 7.08 -3.95 4.13
CA TYR A 83 8.19 -3.52 3.28
C TYR A 83 9.47 -3.28 4.10
N ALA A 84 10.62 -3.47 3.44
CA ALA A 84 11.91 -3.23 4.04
C ALA A 84 12.09 -1.74 4.41
N PRO A 85 12.88 -1.41 5.46
CA PRO A 85 13.08 -0.03 5.88
C PRO A 85 13.65 0.86 4.78
N ILE A 86 12.99 2.00 4.54
CA ILE A 86 13.45 3.05 3.64
C ILE A 86 14.06 4.16 4.50
N VAL A 87 15.37 4.39 4.34
CA VAL A 87 16.15 5.31 5.17
C VAL A 87 16.48 6.58 4.37
N LYS A 88 16.27 7.75 4.98
CA LYS A 88 16.71 9.05 4.46
C LYS A 88 17.42 9.82 5.55
N VAL A 89 18.61 10.34 5.22
CA VAL A 89 19.36 11.24 6.10
C VAL A 89 19.13 12.67 5.63
N GLU A 90 18.71 13.53 6.55
CA GLU A 90 18.51 14.95 6.29
C GLU A 90 19.28 15.78 7.31
N ILE A 91 19.93 16.85 6.85
CA ILE A 91 20.49 17.86 7.76
C ILE A 91 19.35 18.74 8.25
N VAL A 92 19.19 18.83 9.56
CA VAL A 92 18.17 19.63 10.23
C VAL A 92 18.82 20.95 10.66
N GLY A 93 18.32 22.06 10.14
CA GLY A 93 18.89 23.39 10.38
C GLY A 93 18.75 24.29 9.15
N ASN A 94 19.57 25.33 9.08
CA ASN A 94 19.56 26.27 7.96
C ASN A 94 20.12 25.62 6.69
N LYS A 95 19.24 25.06 5.85
CA LYS A 95 19.58 24.40 4.58
C LYS A 95 20.29 25.31 3.55
N ASN A 96 20.21 26.63 3.74
CA ASN A 96 20.85 27.64 2.89
C ASN A 96 22.16 28.19 3.50
N ALA A 97 22.53 27.79 4.71
CA ALA A 97 23.84 28.12 5.24
C ALA A 97 24.86 27.15 4.64
N SER A 98 25.91 27.68 4.04
CA SER A 98 27.12 26.92 3.77
C SER A 98 27.54 26.25 5.07
N ILE A 99 27.75 24.93 5.05
CA ILE A 99 28.30 24.22 6.21
C ILE A 99 29.75 24.69 6.35
N VAL A 100 30.07 25.35 7.46
CA VAL A 100 31.41 25.88 7.76
C VAL A 100 32.02 25.08 8.91
N GLU A 101 33.34 24.90 8.85
CA GLU A 101 34.10 24.32 9.95
C GLU A 101 33.86 25.08 11.26
N GLY A 102 33.77 24.35 12.37
CA GLY A 102 33.48 24.92 13.70
C GLY A 102 32.00 25.13 14.01
N VAL A 103 31.09 24.75 13.12
CA VAL A 103 29.63 24.80 13.35
C VAL A 103 29.06 23.40 13.57
N ASP A 104 28.24 23.26 14.60
CA ASP A 104 27.53 22.02 14.87
C ASP A 104 26.45 21.74 13.83
N VAL A 105 26.45 20.52 13.30
CA VAL A 105 25.42 20.02 12.38
C VAL A 105 24.60 18.93 13.04
N ARG A 106 23.29 18.99 12.85
CA ARG A 106 22.37 17.93 13.30
C ARG A 106 21.87 17.16 12.10
N MET A 107 22.09 15.86 12.10
CA MET A 107 21.56 14.96 11.08
C MET A 107 20.39 14.17 11.66
N LEU A 108 19.30 14.10 10.91
CA LEU A 108 18.12 13.32 11.25
C LEU A 108 18.00 12.13 10.30
N CYS A 109 17.93 10.94 10.89
CA CYS A 109 17.64 9.71 10.17
C CYS A 109 16.12 9.48 10.18
N LYS A 110 15.48 9.72 9.03
CA LYS A 110 14.06 9.39 8.83
C LYS A 110 13.96 7.97 8.27
N VAL A 111 13.26 7.11 9.00
CA VAL A 111 13.02 5.72 8.57
C VAL A 111 11.52 5.48 8.40
N LYS A 112 11.13 4.96 7.24
CA LYS A 112 9.80 4.41 7.00
C LYS A 112 9.91 2.89 6.91
N ALA A 113 9.16 2.15 7.71
CA ALA A 113 9.20 0.69 7.73
C ALA A 113 7.89 0.11 8.24
N ASN A 114 7.52 -1.05 7.71
CA ASN A 114 6.45 -1.87 8.25
C ASN A 114 6.85 -3.36 8.18
N PRO A 115 7.06 -4.06 9.32
CA PRO A 115 6.85 -3.60 10.69
C PRO A 115 7.87 -2.55 11.16
N ARG A 116 7.61 -1.92 12.31
CA ARG A 116 8.49 -0.91 12.91
C ARG A 116 9.89 -1.49 13.17
N ILE A 117 10.92 -0.74 12.82
CA ILE A 117 12.31 -1.12 13.11
C ILE A 117 12.62 -1.05 14.60
N LYS A 118 13.58 -1.88 15.04
CA LYS A 118 14.01 -1.97 16.44
C LYS A 118 15.32 -1.23 16.72
N ASN A 119 16.23 -1.21 15.75
CA ASN A 119 17.59 -0.68 15.92
C ASN A 119 17.93 0.29 14.79
N ILE A 120 18.59 1.40 15.14
CA ILE A 120 19.18 2.38 14.22
C ILE A 120 20.63 2.61 14.63
N SER A 121 21.54 2.73 13.67
CA SER A 121 22.94 3.07 13.91
C SER A 121 23.43 4.04 12.83
N TRP A 122 24.21 5.03 13.25
CA TRP A 122 24.93 5.91 12.33
C TRP A 122 26.26 5.27 11.92
N ILE A 123 26.60 5.37 10.63
CA ILE A 123 27.85 4.84 10.08
C ILE A 123 28.48 5.93 9.22
N PHE A 124 29.76 6.23 9.45
CA PHE A 124 30.54 7.14 8.65
C PHE A 124 31.86 6.47 8.27
N ASN A 125 32.19 6.41 6.98
CA ASN A 125 33.37 5.71 6.47
C ASN A 125 33.55 4.30 7.04
N PHE A 126 32.46 3.51 7.05
CA PHE A 126 32.41 2.14 7.59
C PHE A 126 32.60 2.00 9.11
N VAL A 127 32.73 3.11 9.84
CA VAL A 127 32.81 3.11 11.30
C VAL A 127 31.45 3.45 11.89
N ARG A 128 30.99 2.64 12.85
CA ARG A 128 29.78 2.93 13.61
C ARG A 128 30.04 4.12 14.53
N LEU A 129 29.28 5.18 14.37
CA LEU A 129 29.31 6.31 15.28
C LEU A 129 28.63 5.90 16.59
N GLY A 130 29.35 6.06 17.70
CA GLY A 130 28.80 5.90 19.04
C GLY A 130 27.98 7.14 19.46
N PRO A 131 27.29 7.09 20.61
CA PRO A 131 26.98 8.32 21.32
C PRO A 131 28.27 9.15 21.48
N HIS A 132 28.16 10.46 21.36
CA HIS A 132 29.26 11.33 21.81
C HIS A 132 29.28 11.18 23.33
N ASP A 133 30.24 10.40 23.85
CA ASP A 133 30.55 10.45 25.28
C ASP A 133 31.08 11.87 25.54
N GLU A 134 30.40 12.63 26.41
CA GLU A 134 30.99 13.83 27.03
C GLU A 134 32.04 13.40 28.06
#